data_AF-A0A1J9VT01-F1
#
_entry.id   AF-A0A1J9VT01-F1
#
_cell.length_a   1.000
_cell.length_b   1.000
_cell.length_c   1.000
_cell.angle_alpha   90.00
_cell.angle_beta   90.00
_cell.angle_gamma   90.00
#
_symmetry.space_group_name_H-M   'P 1'
#
loop_
_entity.id
_entity.type
_entity.pdbx_description
1 polymer ?
#
loop_
_entity_poly.entity_id
_entity_poly.type
_entity_poly.pdbx_seq_one_letter_code
_entity_poly.pdbx_strand_id
1 'polypeptide(L)'
;MNEIDRIIKCCNYEDELFRTYIKCLVQLKKCSETFKQIQLQVRNDFLIRGICEREVDEVIRGSKEYEKYFLPKVLQWNFLKDNPHMLEKVCEDLFAYEVLNHTEIVWRKIINCIESE
;
A
#
# COMPACT_ATOMS: atom_id res chain seq x y z
N MET A 1 -14.68 -6.72 17.36
CA MET A 1 -13.71 -5.61 17.21
C MET A 1 -13.12 -5.72 15.82
N ASN A 2 -13.35 -4.73 14.95
CA ASN A 2 -12.87 -4.76 13.57
C ASN A 2 -11.34 -4.48 13.53
N GLU A 3 -10.68 -4.76 12.41
CA GLU A 3 -9.23 -4.55 12.18
C GLU A 3 -8.79 -3.12 12.55
N ILE A 4 -9.56 -2.11 12.15
CA ILE A 4 -9.30 -0.69 12.43
C ILE A 4 -9.29 -0.41 13.94
N ASP A 5 -10.26 -0.94 14.68
CA ASP A 5 -10.37 -0.75 16.13
C ASP A 5 -9.19 -1.38 16.89
N ARG A 6 -8.67 -2.51 16.40
CA ARG A 6 -7.48 -3.15 16.98
C ARG A 6 -6.23 -2.30 16.78
N ILE A 7 -6.04 -1.78 15.57
CA ILE A 7 -4.90 -0.89 15.25
C ILE A 7 -4.97 0.40 16.07
N ILE A 8 -6.14 1.03 16.16
CA ILE A 8 -6.36 2.23 16.98
C ILE A 8 -6.02 1.94 18.45
N LYS A 9 -6.49 0.81 18.98
CA LYS A 9 -6.18 0.38 20.35
C LYS A 9 -4.68 0.09 20.55
N CYS A 10 -4.00 -0.50 19.57
CA CYS A 10 -2.54 -0.71 19.58
C CYS A 10 -1.77 0.61 19.69
N CYS A 11 -2.31 1.69 19.11
CA CYS A 11 -1.69 3.01 19.12
C CYS A 11 -2.01 3.85 20.38
N ASN A 12 -2.93 3.40 21.24
CA ASN A 12 -3.45 4.18 22.38
C ASN A 12 -3.87 5.61 22.01
N TYR A 13 -4.42 5.79 20.81
CA TYR A 13 -4.77 7.09 20.27
C TYR A 13 -6.10 7.00 19.52
N GLU A 14 -7.11 7.75 19.96
CA GLU A 14 -8.45 7.72 19.38
C GLU A 14 -8.91 9.15 19.03
N ASP A 15 -8.89 9.42 17.73
CA ASP A 15 -9.29 10.67 17.10
C ASP A 15 -9.93 10.35 15.72
N GLU A 16 -10.89 11.16 15.25
CA GLU A 16 -11.60 10.88 14.00
C GLU A 16 -10.71 11.00 12.76
N LEU A 17 -9.82 11.99 12.72
CA LEU A 17 -8.86 12.16 11.64
C LEU A 17 -7.90 10.97 11.63
N PHE A 18 -7.37 10.59 12.79
CA PHE A 18 -6.53 9.40 12.91
C PHE A 18 -7.22 8.12 12.45
N ARG A 19 -8.48 7.90 12.84
CA ARG A 19 -9.27 6.75 12.37
C ARG A 19 -9.41 6.75 10.85
N THR A 20 -9.55 7.92 10.22
CA THR A 20 -9.61 8.08 8.77
C THR A 20 -8.28 7.74 8.10
N TYR A 21 -7.16 8.16 8.70
CA TYR A 21 -5.82 7.73 8.29
C TYR A 21 -5.66 6.21 8.36
N ILE A 22 -5.98 5.57 9.48
CA ILE A 22 -5.84 4.11 9.63
C ILE A 22 -6.67 3.36 8.59
N LYS A 23 -7.90 3.81 8.32
CA LYS A 23 -8.74 3.23 7.24
C LYS A 23 -8.05 3.33 5.87
N CYS A 24 -7.51 4.50 5.53
CA CYS A 24 -6.79 4.71 4.28
C CYS A 24 -5.56 3.79 4.17
N LEU A 25 -4.73 3.73 5.21
CA LEU A 25 -3.51 2.92 5.21
C LEU A 25 -3.81 1.42 5.07
N VAL A 26 -4.84 0.93 5.77
CA VAL A 26 -5.30 -0.46 5.62
C VAL A 26 -5.81 -0.74 4.21
N GLN A 27 -6.52 0.21 3.59
CA GLN A 27 -6.95 0.08 2.19
C GLN A 27 -5.77 0.09 1.22
N LEU A 28 -4.76 0.94 1.45
CA LEU A 28 -3.54 0.99 0.65
C LEU A 28 -2.74 -0.32 0.75
N LYS A 29 -2.64 -0.92 1.95
CA LYS A 29 -2.07 -2.27 2.14
C LYS A 29 -2.78 -3.29 1.26
N LYS A 30 -4.11 -3.39 1.38
CA LYS A 30 -4.94 -4.34 0.60
C LYS A 30 -4.85 -4.12 -0.91
N CYS A 31 -4.86 -2.86 -1.36
CA CYS A 31 -4.68 -2.50 -2.75
C CYS A 31 -3.30 -2.92 -3.27
N SER A 32 -2.26 -2.65 -2.50
CA SER A 32 -0.88 -3.04 -2.84
C SER A 32 -0.68 -4.55 -2.89
N GLU A 33 -1.32 -5.32 -2.01
CA GLU A 33 -1.28 -6.78 -2.01
C GLU A 33 -2.01 -7.35 -3.24
N THR A 34 -3.19 -6.82 -3.53
CA THR A 34 -3.98 -7.20 -4.71
C THR A 34 -3.21 -6.89 -5.99
N PHE A 35 -2.57 -5.73 -6.08
CA PHE A 35 -1.70 -5.37 -7.20
C PHE A 35 -0.58 -6.39 -7.41
N LYS A 36 0.14 -6.79 -6.35
CA LYS A 36 1.19 -7.82 -6.44
C LYS A 36 0.64 -9.16 -6.95
N GLN A 37 -0.53 -9.58 -6.47
CA GLN A 37 -1.16 -10.81 -6.94
C GLN A 37 -1.49 -10.75 -8.43
N ILE A 38 -2.05 -9.62 -8.89
CA ILE A 38 -2.35 -9.40 -10.31
C ILE A 38 -1.06 -9.41 -11.14
N GLN A 39 0.01 -8.75 -10.69
CA GLN A 39 1.30 -8.77 -11.39
C GLN A 39 1.82 -10.20 -11.56
N LEU A 40 1.70 -11.05 -10.53
CA LEU A 40 2.08 -12.46 -10.61
C LEU A 40 1.20 -13.24 -11.59
N GLN A 41 -0.10 -13.01 -11.60
CA GLN A 41 -1.03 -13.64 -12.54
C GLN A 41 -0.72 -13.26 -13.99
N VAL A 42 -0.58 -11.96 -14.28
CA VAL A 42 -0.21 -11.46 -15.60
C VAL A 42 1.15 -12.04 -16.02
N ARG A 43 2.12 -12.11 -15.10
CA ARG A 43 3.42 -12.73 -15.37
C ARG A 43 3.30 -14.19 -15.77
N ASN A 44 2.56 -14.98 -15.01
CA ASN A 44 2.36 -16.39 -15.29
C ASN A 44 1.62 -16.60 -16.63
N ASP A 45 0.62 -15.78 -16.93
CA ASP A 45 -0.11 -15.86 -18.20
C ASP A 45 0.81 -15.64 -19.41
N PHE A 46 1.74 -14.67 -19.33
CA PHE A 46 2.71 -14.42 -20.39
C PHE A 46 3.73 -15.57 -20.53
N LEU A 47 4.19 -16.15 -19.41
CA LEU A 47 5.04 -17.34 -19.43
C LEU A 47 4.34 -18.54 -20.10
N ILE A 48 3.07 -18.79 -19.77
CA ILE A 48 2.26 -19.86 -20.39
C ILE A 48 2.08 -19.65 -21.89
N ARG A 49 1.99 -18.38 -22.34
CA ARG A 49 1.95 -18.01 -23.77
C ARG A 49 3.29 -18.18 -24.48
N GLY A 50 4.34 -18.62 -23.78
CA GLY A 50 5.65 -18.93 -24.34
C GLY A 50 6.67 -17.79 -24.28
N ILE A 51 6.37 -16.68 -23.58
CA ILE A 51 7.37 -15.64 -23.33
C ILE A 51 8.40 -16.17 -22.35
N CYS A 52 9.69 -15.97 -22.64
CA CYS A 52 10.73 -16.51 -21.77
C CYS A 52 10.88 -15.69 -20.48
N GLU A 53 11.34 -16.34 -19.41
CA GLU A 53 11.53 -15.69 -18.09
C GLU A 53 12.46 -14.48 -18.12
N ARG A 54 13.39 -14.42 -19.08
CA ARG A 54 14.34 -13.31 -19.21
C ARG A 54 13.70 -12.05 -19.80
N GLU A 55 12.63 -12.20 -20.58
CA GLU A 55 11.99 -11.11 -21.32
C GLU A 55 10.62 -10.73 -20.73
N VAL A 56 10.00 -11.63 -19.97
CA VAL A 56 8.62 -11.49 -19.50
C VAL A 56 8.36 -10.18 -18.75
N ASP A 57 9.29 -9.74 -17.92
CA ASP A 57 9.12 -8.52 -17.12
C ASP A 57 9.22 -7.25 -17.99
N GLU A 58 9.98 -7.26 -19.08
CA GLU A 58 10.06 -6.16 -20.04
C GLU A 58 8.79 -6.09 -20.90
N VAL A 59 8.33 -7.24 -21.39
CA VAL A 59 7.12 -7.36 -22.21
C VAL A 59 5.88 -6.90 -21.43
N ILE A 60 5.77 -7.29 -20.16
CA ILE A 60 4.62 -6.93 -19.31
C ILE A 60 4.54 -5.43 -19.09
N ARG A 61 5.67 -4.75 -18.87
CA ARG A 61 5.69 -3.30 -18.60
C ARG A 61 5.09 -2.46 -19.72
N GLY A 62 5.13 -2.95 -20.97
CA GLY A 62 4.50 -2.30 -22.12
C GLY A 62 3.11 -2.84 -22.47
N SER A 63 2.55 -3.76 -21.68
CA SER A 63 1.26 -4.39 -21.99
C SER A 63 0.08 -3.59 -21.44
N LYS A 64 -1.03 -3.59 -22.19
CA LYS A 64 -2.30 -2.99 -21.75
C LYS A 64 -2.86 -3.69 -20.51
N GLU A 65 -2.62 -5.00 -20.40
CA GLU A 65 -3.01 -5.81 -19.25
C GLU A 65 -2.34 -5.32 -17.97
N TYR A 66 -1.07 -4.93 -18.03
CA TYR A 66 -0.35 -4.37 -16.89
C TYR A 66 -0.79 -2.94 -16.58
N GLU A 67 -0.92 -2.07 -17.60
CA GLU A 67 -1.36 -0.68 -17.44
C GLU A 67 -2.69 -0.57 -16.71
N LYS A 68 -3.64 -1.46 -17.01
CA LYS A 68 -4.97 -1.49 -16.39
C LYS A 68 -4.93 -1.57 -14.85
N TYR A 69 -3.94 -2.26 -14.31
CA TYR A 69 -3.83 -2.49 -12.86
C TYR A 69 -2.70 -1.70 -12.22
N PHE A 70 -2.05 -0.81 -12.96
CA PHE A 70 -0.88 -0.09 -12.50
C PHE A 70 -1.15 0.65 -11.18
N LEU A 71 -0.34 0.35 -10.16
CA LEU A 71 -0.33 1.06 -8.89
C LEU A 71 0.97 1.88 -8.77
N PRO A 72 0.89 3.23 -8.72
CA PRO A 72 2.05 4.08 -8.52
C PRO A 72 2.89 3.67 -7.30
N LYS A 73 4.22 3.75 -7.42
CA LYS A 73 5.16 3.32 -6.36
C LYS A 73 4.86 3.96 -5.00
N VAL A 74 4.48 5.23 -4.98
CA VAL A 74 4.14 5.98 -3.76
C VAL A 74 2.89 5.48 -3.04
N LEU A 75 2.03 4.71 -3.73
CA LEU A 75 0.85 4.07 -3.16
C LEU A 75 1.10 2.60 -2.78
N GLN A 76 2.27 2.04 -3.12
CA GLN A 76 2.59 0.66 -2.78
C GLN A 76 3.01 0.57 -1.32
N TRP A 77 2.39 -0.35 -0.58
CA TRP A 77 2.59 -0.50 0.86
C TRP A 77 4.04 -0.83 1.24
N ASN A 78 4.74 -1.63 0.44
CA ASN A 78 6.16 -1.90 0.65
C ASN A 78 7.02 -0.62 0.58
N PHE A 79 6.69 0.30 -0.33
CA PHE A 79 7.41 1.57 -0.42
C PHE A 79 7.10 2.45 0.79
N LEU A 80 5.83 2.54 1.19
CA LEU A 80 5.40 3.35 2.32
C LEU A 80 5.98 2.87 3.65
N LYS A 81 6.00 1.54 3.88
CA LYS A 81 6.55 0.99 5.13
C LYS A 81 8.06 1.20 5.27
N ASP A 82 8.78 1.24 4.15
CA ASP A 82 10.21 1.54 4.10
C ASP A 82 10.48 3.06 4.18
N ASN A 83 9.48 3.90 3.92
CA ASN A 83 9.56 5.36 3.92
C ASN A 83 8.45 5.99 4.78
N PRO A 84 8.44 5.81 6.13
CA PRO A 84 7.32 6.23 6.97
C PRO A 84 7.01 7.73 6.92
N HIS A 85 8.01 8.58 6.64
CA HIS A 85 7.86 10.03 6.45
C HIS A 85 6.97 10.39 5.24
N MET A 86 6.75 9.47 4.31
CA MET A 86 5.89 9.68 3.14
C MET A 86 4.41 9.40 3.43
N LEU A 87 4.06 8.71 4.52
CA LEU A 87 2.69 8.31 4.81
C LEU A 87 1.76 9.52 4.95
N GLU A 88 2.16 10.47 5.78
CA GLU A 88 1.39 11.69 6.02
C GLU A 88 1.26 12.51 4.75
N LYS A 89 2.37 12.67 4.01
CA LYS A 89 2.39 13.37 2.73
C LYS A 89 1.47 12.73 1.69
N VAL A 90 1.41 11.40 1.62
CA VAL A 90 0.52 10.70 0.69
C VAL A 90 -0.95 10.92 1.06
N CYS A 91 -1.27 10.87 2.35
CA CYS A 91 -2.61 11.20 2.85
C CYS A 91 -3.02 12.65 2.56
N GLU A 92 -2.10 13.59 2.74
CA GLU A 92 -2.29 15.01 2.44
C GLU A 92 -2.45 15.24 0.93
N ASP A 93 -1.45 14.88 0.13
CA ASP A 93 -1.38 15.21 -1.30
C ASP A 93 -2.45 14.50 -2.14
N LEU A 94 -2.76 13.23 -1.82
CA LEU A 94 -3.63 12.39 -2.67
C LEU A 94 -5.04 12.24 -2.15
N PHE A 95 -5.26 12.42 -0.84
CA PHE A 95 -6.57 12.25 -0.21
C PHE A 95 -7.08 13.53 0.46
N ALA A 96 -6.32 14.62 0.40
CA ALA A 96 -6.66 15.93 0.98
C ALA A 96 -6.95 15.86 2.49
N TYR A 97 -6.23 14.99 3.20
CA TYR A 97 -6.36 14.88 4.66
C TYR A 97 -5.60 16.00 5.36
N GLU A 98 -6.12 16.45 6.51
CA GLU A 98 -5.39 17.32 7.43
C GLU A 98 -4.17 16.59 8.00
N VAL A 99 -3.13 17.35 8.36
CA VAL A 99 -1.88 16.82 8.93
C VAL A 99 -2.06 16.42 10.40
N LEU A 100 -1.60 15.23 10.75
CA LEU A 100 -1.54 14.72 12.13
C LEU A 100 -0.27 15.16 12.88
N ASN A 101 0.74 15.66 12.15
CA ASN A 101 2.06 16.05 12.65
C ASN A 101 2.74 14.95 13.47
N HIS A 102 2.55 13.70 13.06
CA HIS A 102 3.14 12.55 13.75
C HIS A 102 4.62 12.41 13.43
N THR A 103 5.42 12.10 14.45
CA THR A 103 6.84 11.80 14.24
C THR A 103 7.03 10.48 13.47
N GLU A 104 8.18 10.32 12.81
CA GLU A 104 8.51 9.06 12.12
C GLU A 104 8.44 7.83 13.05
N ILE A 105 8.79 8.00 14.33
CA ILE A 105 8.70 6.94 15.36
C ILE A 105 7.24 6.49 15.54
N VAL A 106 6.30 7.42 15.55
CA VAL A 106 4.86 7.12 15.65
C VAL A 106 4.39 6.41 14.39
N TRP A 107 4.79 6.89 13.21
CA TRP A 107 4.46 6.22 11.93
C TRP A 107 5.00 4.80 11.86
N ARG A 108 6.22 4.54 12.32
CA ARG A 108 6.78 3.17 12.41
C ARG A 108 5.97 2.26 13.33
N LYS A 109 5.49 2.77 14.47
CA LYS A 109 4.61 2.01 15.36
C LYS A 109 3.29 1.67 14.68
N ILE A 110 2.68 2.64 14.00
CA ILE A 110 1.43 2.44 13.25
C ILE A 110 1.61 1.39 12.16
N ILE A 111 2.68 1.49 11.36
CA ILE A 111 3.03 0.48 10.34
C ILE A 111 3.13 -0.91 10.99
N ASN A 112 3.84 -1.04 12.11
CA ASN A 112 4.00 -2.33 12.79
C ASN A 112 2.65 -2.88 13.28
N CYS A 113 1.77 -2.04 13.82
CA CYS A 113 0.41 -2.47 14.21
C CYS A 113 -0.38 -2.94 12.97
N ILE A 114 -0.27 -2.25 11.83
CA ILE A 114 -0.95 -2.64 10.57
C ILE A 114 -0.36 -3.92 9.96
N GLU A 115 0.95 -4.15 10.07
CA GLU A 115 1.60 -5.38 9.59
C GLU A 115 1.29 -6.60 10.47
N SER A 116 0.93 -6.38 11.75
CA SER A 116 0.65 -7.43 12.72
C SER A 116 -0.81 -7.92 12.70
N GLU A 117 -1.69 -7.26 11.95
CA GLU A 117 -3.08 -7.67 11.69
C GLU A 117 -3.23 -8.26 10.28
#